data_AF-A0A4V3RZ45-F1
#
_entry.id   AF-A0A4V3RZ45-F1
#
_cell.length_a   1.000
_cell.length_b   1.000
_cell.length_c   1.000
_cell.angle_alpha   90.00
_cell.angle_beta   90.00
_cell.angle_gamma   90.00
#
_symmetry.space_group_name_H-M   'P 1'
#
loop_
_entity.id
_entity.type
_entity.pdbx_description
1 polymer ?
#
loop_
_entity_poly.entity_id
_entity_poly.type
_entity_poly.pdbx_seq_one_letter_code
_entity_poly.pdbx_strand_id
1 'polypeptide(L)'
;MFGGRKAEERRREEIRMADQAADHALAAMGAGDLDRARDELSAAPKKLDFADIGWKVEAVSALLELATNKRKAAIKRLTEFAARLDETSLSKDDKGYLRLFALYRAIEASKTNKAPAELRMHTEDFRFDHTLVSGALKSRFPLKKTEPSEPAPPPIAAPPASNDDGKGPF
;
A
#
# COMPACT_ATOMS: atom_id res chain seq x y z
N MET A 1 -24.55 31.25 -8.41
CA MET A 1 -23.92 30.23 -7.52
C MET A 1 -22.73 29.55 -8.24
N PHE A 2 -21.62 30.27 -8.49
CA PHE A 2 -20.48 29.76 -9.27
C PHE A 2 -19.28 29.27 -8.42
N GLY A 3 -19.29 29.49 -7.11
CA GLY A 3 -18.17 29.14 -6.21
C GLY A 3 -18.06 27.65 -5.84
N GLY A 4 -19.20 26.94 -5.79
CA GLY A 4 -19.22 25.52 -5.35
C GLY A 4 -18.54 24.58 -6.34
N ARG A 5 -18.79 24.74 -7.65
CA ARG A 5 -18.19 23.89 -8.70
C ARG A 5 -16.67 24.01 -8.75
N LYS A 6 -16.14 25.24 -8.66
CA LYS A 6 -14.69 25.49 -8.65
C LYS A 6 -14.01 24.91 -7.40
N ALA A 7 -14.68 24.98 -6.24
CA ALA A 7 -14.17 24.39 -5.01
C ALA A 7 -14.19 22.86 -5.07
N GLU A 8 -15.24 22.27 -5.64
CA GLU A 8 -15.36 20.83 -5.83
C GLU A 8 -14.32 20.29 -6.82
N GLU A 9 -14.14 20.97 -7.96
CA GLU A 9 -13.10 20.65 -8.94
C GLU A 9 -11.71 20.69 -8.31
N ARG A 10 -11.42 21.73 -7.51
CA ARG A 10 -10.16 21.82 -6.76
C ARG A 10 -9.98 20.67 -5.79
N ARG A 11 -11.03 20.29 -5.04
CA ARG A 11 -10.96 19.15 -4.12
C ARG A 11 -10.70 17.83 -4.86
N ARG A 12 -11.35 17.62 -6.01
CA ARG A 12 -11.11 16.44 -6.86
C ARG A 12 -9.66 16.42 -7.40
N GLU A 13 -9.13 17.57 -7.76
CA GLU A 13 -7.73 17.72 -8.19
C GLU A 13 -6.77 17.38 -7.05
N GLU A 14 -6.98 17.95 -5.86
CA GLU A 14 -6.16 17.71 -4.67
C GLU A 14 -6.18 16.22 -4.27
N ILE A 15 -7.34 15.57 -4.36
CA ILE A 15 -7.47 14.12 -4.13
C ILE A 15 -6.63 13.34 -5.15
N ARG A 16 -6.70 13.70 -6.43
CA ARG A 16 -5.95 13.00 -7.49
C ARG A 16 -4.44 13.17 -7.31
N MET A 17 -3.98 14.38 -7.01
CA MET A 17 -2.57 14.66 -6.74
C MET A 17 -2.07 13.86 -5.53
N ALA A 18 -2.85 13.82 -4.43
CA ALA A 18 -2.50 13.05 -3.26
C ALA A 18 -2.44 11.54 -3.54
N ASP A 19 -3.39 11.02 -4.32
CA ASP A 19 -3.44 9.61 -4.70
C ASP A 19 -2.21 9.20 -5.53
N GLN A 20 -1.84 10.03 -6.51
CA GLN A 20 -0.65 9.85 -7.36
C GLN A 20 0.65 9.98 -6.57
N ALA A 21 0.80 11.01 -5.74
CA ALA A 21 1.95 11.19 -4.87
C ALA A 21 2.17 9.96 -3.97
N ALA A 22 1.11 9.44 -3.38
CA ALA A 22 1.15 8.23 -2.56
C ALA A 22 1.56 6.99 -3.38
N ASP A 23 1.03 6.82 -4.60
CA ASP A 23 1.39 5.68 -5.46
C ASP A 23 2.83 5.74 -5.96
N HIS A 24 3.30 6.93 -6.36
CA HIS A 24 4.69 7.13 -6.78
C HIS A 24 5.66 6.92 -5.62
N ALA A 25 5.31 7.39 -4.42
CA ALA A 25 6.10 7.15 -3.23
C ALA A 25 6.19 5.65 -2.90
N LEU A 26 5.08 4.90 -3.00
CA LEU A 26 5.07 3.44 -2.83
C LEU A 26 5.95 2.74 -3.87
N ALA A 27 5.87 3.14 -5.14
CA ALA A 27 6.69 2.60 -6.21
C ALA A 27 8.19 2.87 -5.98
N ALA A 28 8.55 4.10 -5.59
CA ALA A 28 9.92 4.48 -5.27
C ALA A 28 10.47 3.70 -4.08
N MET A 29 9.68 3.52 -3.01
CA MET A 29 10.06 2.65 -1.88
C MET A 29 10.27 1.20 -2.31
N GLY A 30 9.41 0.68 -3.20
CA GLY A 30 9.57 -0.66 -3.78
C GLY A 30 10.86 -0.83 -4.58
N ALA A 31 11.35 0.24 -5.21
CA ALA A 31 12.63 0.29 -5.90
C ALA A 31 13.84 0.56 -4.98
N GLY A 32 13.61 0.78 -3.67
CA GLY A 32 14.65 1.10 -2.70
C GLY A 32 15.10 2.57 -2.70
N ASP A 33 14.43 3.45 -3.47
CA ASP A 33 14.74 4.87 -3.57
C ASP A 33 13.91 5.69 -2.57
N LEU A 34 14.43 5.80 -1.34
CA LEU A 34 13.74 6.47 -0.23
C LEU A 34 13.74 7.99 -0.34
N ASP A 35 14.74 8.57 -1.01
CA ASP A 35 14.82 10.02 -1.22
C ASP A 35 13.75 10.44 -2.22
N ARG A 36 13.65 9.73 -3.36
CA ARG A 36 12.55 9.95 -4.29
C ARG A 36 11.19 9.69 -3.65
N ALA A 37 11.03 8.63 -2.85
CA ALA A 37 9.78 8.36 -2.18
C ALA A 37 9.33 9.52 -1.28
N ARG A 38 10.28 10.16 -0.60
CA ARG A 38 10.02 11.34 0.22
C ARG A 38 9.61 12.54 -0.63
N ASP A 39 10.31 12.78 -1.74
CA ASP A 39 10.04 13.89 -2.63
C ASP A 39 8.66 13.76 -3.28
N GLU A 40 8.33 12.57 -3.80
CA GLU A 40 7.01 12.27 -4.38
C GLU A 40 5.89 12.46 -3.36
N LEU A 41 6.06 11.97 -2.13
CA LEU A 41 5.07 12.15 -1.07
C LEU A 41 4.92 13.62 -0.64
N SER A 42 6.00 14.40 -0.70
CA SER A 42 5.98 15.84 -0.37
C SER A 42 5.23 16.69 -1.38
N ALA A 43 5.01 16.16 -2.59
CA ALA A 43 4.19 16.79 -3.62
C ALA A 43 2.68 16.71 -3.30
N ALA A 44 2.26 15.88 -2.34
CA ALA A 44 0.88 15.83 -1.91
C ALA A 44 0.45 17.19 -1.30
N PRO A 45 -0.80 17.64 -1.54
CA PRO A 45 -1.33 18.85 -0.92
C PRO A 45 -1.20 18.83 0.62
N LYS A 46 -0.82 19.97 1.21
CA LYS A 46 -0.57 20.05 2.67
C LYS A 46 -1.84 20.00 3.52
N LYS A 47 -3.00 20.33 2.94
CA LYS A 47 -4.29 20.37 3.61
C LYS A 47 -5.20 19.36 2.95
N LEU A 48 -5.14 18.13 3.43
CA LEU A 48 -6.00 17.04 2.98
C LEU A 48 -6.93 16.64 4.12
N ASP A 49 -8.18 16.40 3.78
CA ASP A 49 -9.08 15.72 4.70
C ASP A 49 -8.67 14.25 4.79
N PHE A 50 -8.55 13.75 6.01
CA PHE A 50 -8.23 12.35 6.27
C PHE A 50 -9.31 11.42 5.72
N ALA A 51 -10.58 11.80 5.86
CA ALA A 51 -11.73 11.00 5.47
C ALA A 51 -11.77 10.70 3.97
N ASP A 52 -11.22 11.60 3.15
CA ASP A 52 -11.17 11.45 1.69
C ASP A 52 -9.96 10.63 1.23
N ILE A 53 -8.76 11.22 1.39
CA ILE A 53 -7.52 10.68 0.84
C ILE A 53 -6.32 10.84 1.79
N GLY A 54 -6.44 11.68 2.82
CA GLY A 54 -5.37 11.89 3.78
C GLY A 54 -4.98 10.61 4.51
N TRP A 55 -5.91 9.66 4.69
CA TRP A 55 -5.60 8.33 5.22
C TRP A 55 -4.52 7.59 4.43
N LYS A 56 -4.52 7.71 3.08
CA LYS A 56 -3.55 7.04 2.21
C LYS A 56 -2.18 7.68 2.35
N VAL A 57 -2.14 9.01 2.35
CA VAL A 57 -0.89 9.80 2.55
C VAL A 57 -0.28 9.51 3.93
N GLU A 58 -1.11 9.41 4.97
CA GLU A 58 -0.66 9.07 6.33
C GLU A 58 -0.10 7.64 6.39
N ALA A 59 -0.78 6.67 5.78
CA ALA A 59 -0.31 5.29 5.70
C ALA A 59 1.05 5.20 5.00
N VAL A 60 1.22 5.86 3.83
CA VAL A 60 2.49 5.89 3.10
C VAL A 60 3.59 6.61 3.88
N SER A 61 3.25 7.69 4.59
CA SER A 61 4.19 8.38 5.49
C SER A 61 4.71 7.46 6.60
N ALA A 62 3.83 6.66 7.20
CA ALA A 62 4.23 5.69 8.21
C ALA A 62 5.18 4.61 7.64
N LEU A 63 4.93 4.14 6.42
CA LEU A 63 5.80 3.17 5.73
C LEU A 63 7.19 3.77 5.42
N LEU A 64 7.23 5.03 4.99
CA LEU A 64 8.50 5.74 4.76
C LEU A 64 9.31 5.89 6.06
N GLU A 65 8.64 6.15 7.18
CA GLU A 65 9.28 6.16 8.50
C GLU A 65 9.80 4.77 8.91
N LEU A 66 9.10 3.68 8.57
CA LEU A 66 9.63 2.33 8.77
C LEU A 66 10.86 2.06 7.90
N ALA A 67 10.80 2.42 6.61
CA ALA A 67 11.89 2.24 5.67
C ALA A 67 13.15 3.01 6.07
N THR A 68 12.98 4.19 6.67
CA THR A 68 14.07 5.03 7.21
C THR A 68 14.42 4.70 8.67
N ASN A 69 13.97 3.55 9.19
CA ASN A 69 14.25 3.03 10.53
C ASN A 69 13.77 3.94 11.70
N LYS A 70 12.83 4.86 11.45
CA LYS A 70 12.18 5.73 12.44
C LYS A 70 11.00 5.03 13.13
N ARG A 71 11.26 3.85 13.69
CA ARG A 71 10.24 2.91 14.22
C ARG A 71 9.23 3.55 15.19
N LYS A 72 9.69 4.38 16.12
CA LYS A 72 8.80 5.04 17.11
C LYS A 72 7.81 5.98 16.45
N ALA A 73 8.27 6.77 15.48
CA ALA A 73 7.42 7.69 14.74
C ALA A 73 6.40 6.91 13.91
N ALA A 74 6.87 5.89 13.19
CA ALA A 74 6.00 5.05 12.37
C ALA A 74 4.90 4.38 13.18
N ILE A 75 5.24 3.79 14.33
CA ILE A 75 4.26 3.15 15.22
C ILE A 75 3.20 4.16 15.69
N LYS A 76 3.62 5.38 16.06
CA LYS A 76 2.69 6.43 16.46
C LYS A 76 1.70 6.76 15.32
N ARG A 77 2.21 6.92 14.09
CA ARG A 77 1.37 7.18 12.92
C ARG A 77 0.43 6.04 12.60
N LEU A 78 0.90 4.79 12.67
CA LEU A 78 0.06 3.61 12.44
C LEU A 78 -1.09 3.50 13.47
N THR A 79 -0.83 3.85 14.73
CA THR A 79 -1.88 3.92 15.77
C THR A 79 -2.92 4.99 15.43
N GLU A 80 -2.48 6.21 15.10
CA GLU A 80 -3.38 7.31 14.74
C GLU A 80 -4.18 6.99 13.47
N PHE A 81 -3.51 6.46 12.46
CA PHE A 81 -4.12 5.97 11.23
C PHE A 81 -5.25 4.96 11.53
N ALA A 82 -4.96 3.92 12.33
CA ALA A 82 -5.95 2.88 12.65
C ALA A 82 -7.14 3.42 13.45
N ALA A 83 -6.92 4.39 14.35
CA ALA A 83 -7.96 5.03 15.14
C ALA A 83 -8.92 5.86 14.27
N ARG A 84 -8.40 6.54 13.25
CA ARG A 84 -9.16 7.48 12.43
C ARG A 84 -9.83 6.86 11.21
N LEU A 85 -9.58 5.59 10.91
CA LEU A 85 -10.20 4.90 9.76
C LEU A 85 -11.73 4.96 9.77
N ASP A 86 -12.38 5.10 10.93
CA ASP A 86 -13.84 5.23 11.01
C ASP A 86 -14.36 6.56 10.44
N GLU A 87 -13.51 7.59 10.34
CA GLU A 87 -13.82 8.87 9.67
C GLU A 87 -14.00 8.70 8.15
N THR A 88 -13.42 7.65 7.56
CA THR A 88 -13.41 7.43 6.11
C THR A 88 -14.71 6.81 5.60
N SER A 89 -14.98 7.00 4.30
CA SER A 89 -16.08 6.33 3.58
C SER A 89 -15.74 4.92 3.10
N LEU A 90 -14.58 4.36 3.48
CA LEU A 90 -14.15 3.01 3.12
C LEU A 90 -15.16 1.96 3.62
N SER A 91 -15.21 0.81 2.93
CA SER A 91 -16.05 -0.30 3.37
C SER A 91 -15.57 -0.83 4.74
N LYS A 92 -16.47 -1.50 5.46
CA LYS A 92 -16.13 -2.17 6.72
C LYS A 92 -14.92 -3.11 6.53
N ASP A 93 -14.88 -3.82 5.41
CA ASP A 93 -13.85 -4.80 5.12
C ASP A 93 -12.51 -4.16 4.79
N ASP A 94 -12.51 -3.07 4.00
CA ASP A 94 -11.31 -2.29 3.72
C ASP A 94 -10.72 -1.67 5.00
N LYS A 95 -11.58 -1.12 5.87
CA LYS A 95 -11.15 -0.62 7.19
C LYS A 95 -10.54 -1.74 8.03
N GLY A 96 -11.19 -2.91 8.11
CA GLY A 96 -10.66 -4.07 8.82
C GLY A 96 -9.30 -4.53 8.29
N TYR A 97 -9.16 -4.60 6.97
CA TYR A 97 -7.91 -4.94 6.30
C TYR A 97 -6.79 -3.95 6.61
N LEU A 98 -7.07 -2.64 6.54
CA LEU A 98 -6.08 -1.60 6.82
C LEU A 98 -5.64 -1.56 8.28
N ARG A 99 -6.53 -1.88 9.23
CA ARG A 99 -6.17 -2.05 10.64
C ARG A 99 -5.25 -3.25 10.86
N LEU A 100 -5.56 -4.39 10.22
CA LEU A 100 -4.70 -5.56 10.27
C LEU A 100 -3.32 -5.28 9.63
N PHE A 101 -3.30 -4.55 8.51
CA PHE A 101 -2.07 -4.07 7.89
C PHE A 101 -1.24 -3.23 8.87
N ALA A 102 -1.85 -2.23 9.50
CA ALA A 102 -1.16 -1.38 10.46
C ALA A 102 -0.60 -2.19 11.65
N LEU A 103 -1.36 -3.15 12.16
CA LEU A 103 -0.91 -4.06 13.21
C LEU A 103 0.35 -4.83 12.81
N TYR A 104 0.35 -5.45 11.64
CA TYR A 104 1.50 -6.22 11.15
C TYR A 104 2.74 -5.35 10.97
N ARG A 105 2.58 -4.15 10.40
CA ARG A 105 3.70 -3.21 10.24
C ARG A 105 4.24 -2.73 11.59
N ALA A 106 3.39 -2.53 12.59
CA ALA A 106 3.83 -2.19 13.94
C ALA A 106 4.52 -3.35 14.66
N ILE A 107 4.09 -4.59 14.45
CA ILE A 107 4.78 -5.79 14.97
C ILE A 107 6.19 -5.89 14.38
N GLU A 108 6.32 -5.75 13.05
CA GLU A 108 7.61 -5.76 12.35
C GLU A 108 8.55 -4.64 12.84
N ALA A 109 7.99 -3.47 13.14
CA ALA A 109 8.74 -2.33 13.65
C ALA A 109 9.15 -2.49 15.12
N SER A 110 8.47 -3.34 15.88
CA SER A 110 8.64 -3.49 17.32
C SER A 110 9.87 -4.33 17.66
N LYS A 111 10.60 -3.94 18.71
CA LYS A 111 11.73 -4.75 19.23
C LYS A 111 11.26 -6.03 19.92
N THR A 112 10.02 -6.05 20.41
CA THR A 112 9.47 -7.15 21.22
C THR A 112 8.55 -8.05 20.41
N ASN A 113 8.47 -7.86 19.09
CA ASN A 113 7.49 -8.50 18.19
C ASN A 113 6.03 -8.33 18.67
N LYS A 114 5.75 -7.24 19.40
CA LYS A 114 4.41 -6.89 19.88
C LYS A 114 4.08 -5.46 19.50
N ALA A 115 2.90 -5.27 18.92
CA ALA A 115 2.34 -3.95 18.68
C ALA A 115 1.88 -3.28 19.99
N PRO A 116 1.84 -1.94 20.05
CA PRO A 116 1.28 -1.21 21.18
C PRO A 116 -0.14 -1.64 21.52
N ALA A 117 -0.52 -1.52 22.80
CA ALA A 117 -1.86 -1.89 23.26
C ALA A 117 -2.96 -1.10 22.54
N GLU A 118 -2.77 0.21 22.36
CA GLU A 118 -3.71 1.09 21.66
C GLU A 118 -4.02 0.59 20.24
N LEU A 119 -2.98 0.27 19.46
CA LEU A 119 -3.17 -0.27 18.12
C LEU A 119 -3.85 -1.64 18.15
N ARG A 120 -3.55 -2.48 19.14
CA ARG A 120 -4.21 -3.78 19.30
C ARG A 120 -5.70 -3.63 19.61
N MET A 121 -6.10 -2.67 20.44
CA MET A 121 -7.51 -2.39 20.74
C MET A 121 -8.31 -2.04 19.47
N HIS A 122 -7.68 -1.36 18.51
CA HIS A 122 -8.30 -1.11 17.21
C HIS A 122 -8.39 -2.36 16.33
N THR A 123 -7.78 -3.49 16.68
CA THR A 123 -7.71 -4.69 15.82
C THR A 123 -8.34 -5.94 16.43
N GLU A 124 -8.56 -5.97 17.75
CA GLU A 124 -8.96 -7.16 18.51
C GLU A 124 -10.37 -7.68 18.14
N ASP A 125 -11.27 -6.82 17.63
CA ASP A 125 -12.65 -7.21 17.27
C ASP A 125 -12.94 -7.24 15.75
N PHE A 126 -11.93 -7.02 14.90
CA PHE A 126 -12.18 -6.87 13.46
C PHE A 126 -12.32 -8.20 12.74
N ARG A 127 -13.57 -8.58 12.49
CA ARG A 127 -13.95 -9.55 11.46
C ARG A 127 -14.24 -8.82 10.15
N PHE A 128 -13.50 -9.17 9.11
CA PHE A 128 -13.74 -8.71 7.74
C PHE A 128 -13.61 -9.87 6.76
N ASP A 129 -14.32 -9.77 5.64
CA ASP A 129 -14.26 -10.74 4.56
C ASP A 129 -13.17 -10.34 3.56
N HIS A 130 -12.12 -11.16 3.47
CA HIS A 130 -11.02 -10.92 2.55
C HIS A 130 -11.46 -10.87 1.08
N THR A 131 -12.58 -11.50 0.70
CA THR A 131 -13.09 -11.46 -0.69
C THR A 131 -13.69 -10.10 -1.04
N LEU A 132 -14.19 -9.37 -0.03
CA LEU A 132 -14.82 -8.05 -0.20
C LEU A 132 -13.83 -6.88 -0.13
N VAL A 133 -12.59 -7.14 0.32
CA VAL A 133 -11.53 -6.13 0.34
C VAL A 133 -11.08 -5.79 -1.09
N SER A 134 -10.99 -4.49 -1.37
CA SER A 134 -10.54 -3.95 -2.65
C SER A 134 -9.19 -4.52 -3.09
N GLY A 135 -9.12 -5.00 -4.33
CA GLY A 135 -7.88 -5.50 -4.94
C GLY A 135 -6.78 -4.45 -4.99
N ALA A 136 -7.14 -3.19 -5.22
CA ALA A 136 -6.20 -2.08 -5.25
C ALA A 136 -5.56 -1.82 -3.87
N LEU A 137 -6.31 -2.00 -2.78
CA LEU A 137 -5.77 -1.90 -1.42
C LEU A 137 -4.79 -3.04 -1.13
N LYS A 138 -5.13 -4.28 -1.52
CA LYS A 138 -4.24 -5.43 -1.32
C LYS A 138 -2.91 -5.28 -2.06
N SER A 139 -2.95 -4.73 -3.27
CA SER A 139 -1.75 -4.50 -4.07
C SER A 139 -0.85 -3.41 -3.48
N ARG A 140 -1.44 -2.29 -3.02
CA ARG A 140 -0.68 -1.16 -2.47
C ARG A 140 -0.20 -1.39 -1.03
N PHE A 141 -1.01 -2.08 -0.23
CA PHE A 141 -0.77 -2.33 1.19
C PHE A 141 -0.86 -3.84 1.48
N PRO A 142 0.08 -4.66 0.96
CA PRO A 142 0.02 -6.10 1.15
C PRO A 142 0.27 -6.47 2.62
N LEU A 143 -0.49 -7.43 3.17
CA LEU A 143 -0.30 -7.90 4.55
C LEU A 143 1.02 -8.66 4.72
N LYS A 144 1.43 -9.41 3.70
CA LYS A 144 2.73 -10.08 3.64
C LYS A 144 3.70 -9.20 2.86
N LYS A 145 5.00 -9.29 3.17
CA LYS A 145 6.00 -8.78 2.23
C LYS A 145 5.90 -9.64 0.97
N THR A 146 5.47 -9.05 -0.14
CA THR A 146 5.62 -9.70 -1.44
C THR A 146 7.11 -9.82 -1.69
N GLU A 147 7.59 -11.06 -1.83
CA GLU A 147 8.91 -11.30 -2.42
C GLU A 147 8.93 -10.61 -3.80
N PRO A 148 10.08 -10.06 -4.23
CA PRO A 148 10.20 -9.53 -5.58
C PRO A 148 9.74 -10.63 -6.55
N SER A 149 8.72 -10.34 -7.35
CA SER A 149 8.26 -11.25 -8.38
C SER A 149 9.46 -11.53 -9.29
N GLU A 150 10.07 -12.71 -9.15
CA GLU A 150 11.02 -13.17 -10.14
C GLU A 150 10.29 -13.17 -11.49
N PRO A 151 10.85 -12.54 -12.54
CA PRO A 151 10.26 -12.66 -13.86
C PRO A 151 10.22 -14.15 -14.21
N ALA A 152 9.03 -14.65 -14.59
CA ALA A 152 8.89 -16.03 -15.01
C ALA A 152 9.98 -16.37 -16.03
N PRO A 153 10.70 -17.49 -15.87
CA PRO A 153 11.76 -17.85 -16.81
C PRO A 153 11.19 -17.87 -18.23
N PRO A 154 11.94 -17.36 -19.22
CA PRO A 154 11.46 -17.31 -20.59
C PRO A 154 11.02 -18.72 -21.03
N PRO A 155 9.93 -18.83 -21.82
CA PRO A 155 9.44 -20.12 -22.28
C PRO A 155 10.58 -20.89 -22.97
N ILE A 156 10.82 -22.12 -22.51
CA ILE A 156 11.84 -23.00 -23.07
C ILE A 156 11.54 -23.17 -24.56
N ALA A 157 12.51 -22.81 -25.40
CA ALA A 157 12.40 -23.01 -26.84
C ALA A 157 12.10 -24.50 -27.13
N ALA A 158 11.05 -24.75 -27.91
CA ALA A 158 10.70 -26.11 -28.31
C ALA A 158 11.91 -26.78 -28.98
N PRO A 159 12.21 -28.06 -28.67
CA PRO A 159 13.33 -28.76 -29.27
C PRO A 159 13.17 -28.79 -30.80
N PRO A 160 14.26 -28.64 -31.56
CA PRO A 160 14.20 -28.66 -33.01
C PRO A 160 13.63 -30.00 -33.45
N ALA A 161 12.61 -29.96 -34.33
CA ALA A 161 12.08 -31.15 -34.97
C ALA A 161 13.25 -31.90 -35.62
N SER A 162 13.47 -33.13 -35.20
CA SER A 162 14.38 -34.05 -35.85
C SER A 162 13.91 -34.23 -37.30
N ASN A 163 14.66 -33.65 -38.23
CA ASN A 163 14.53 -33.94 -39.65
C ASN A 163 14.79 -35.44 -39.83
N ASP A 164 13.72 -36.15 -40.18
CA ASP A 164 13.75 -37.50 -40.70
C ASP A 164 14.35 -37.43 -42.11
N ASP A 165 15.68 -37.52 -42.19
CA ASP A 165 16.40 -37.68 -43.45
C ASP A 165 17.20 -38.99 -43.42
N GLY A 166 16.50 -40.05 -43.86
CA GLY A 166 17.04 -40.95 -44.87
C GLY A 166 17.81 -42.19 -44.40
N LYS A 167 17.16 -43.37 -44.53
CA LYS A 167 17.58 -44.47 -45.41
C LYS A 167 16.74 -45.73 -45.16
N GLY A 168 16.11 -46.27 -46.22
CA GLY A 168 15.83 -47.71 -46.33
C GLY A 168 17.16 -48.51 -46.42
N PRO A 169 17.17 -49.84 -46.66
CA PRO A 169 16.11 -50.73 -47.14
C PRO A 169 15.92 -51.99 -46.25
N PHE A 170 14.85 -52.76 -46.46
CA PHE A 170 14.83 -54.23 -46.60
C PHE A 170 13.46 -54.66 -47.13
#